data_AF-A0A2V9LJG3-F1
#
_entry.id   AF-A0A2V9LJG3-F1
#
_cell.length_a   1.000
_cell.length_b   1.000
_cell.length_c   1.000
_cell.angle_alpha   90.00
_cell.angle_beta   90.00
_cell.angle_gamma   90.00
#
_symmetry.space_group_name_H-M   'P 1'
#
loop_
_entity.id
_entity.type
_entity.pdbx_description
1 polymer ?
#
loop_
_entity_poly.entity_id
_entity_poly.type
_entity_poly.pdbx_seq_one_letter_code
_entity_poly.pdbx_strand_id
1 'polypeptide(L)' 'MAVNKPVGDNARKGAVKKRSQVKTRLGGATAWTKRSKKSGEFMAVKKPAKKTKAAKKFKGVRVEKRGAKKKKARAGGRR' A
#
# COMPACT_ATOMS: atom_id res chain seq x y z
N MET A 1 -14.90 -33.92 -9.25
CA MET A 1 -14.76 -32.63 -9.96
C MET A 1 -13.49 -31.93 -9.52
N ALA A 2 -12.62 -31.52 -10.44
CA ALA A 2 -11.45 -30.72 -10.10
C ALA A 2 -11.89 -29.27 -9.81
N VAL A 3 -11.97 -28.91 -8.52
CA VAL A 3 -12.18 -27.52 -8.11
C VAL A 3 -10.88 -26.76 -8.28
N ASN A 4 -10.77 -26.01 -9.38
CA ASN A 4 -9.66 -25.11 -9.62
C ASN A 4 -9.52 -24.15 -8.42
N LYS A 5 -8.36 -24.19 -7.76
CA LYS A 5 -8.07 -23.34 -6.60
C LYS A 5 -8.29 -21.86 -6.99
N PRO A 6 -8.96 -21.05 -6.14
CA PRO A 6 -9.22 -19.66 -6.47
C PRO A 6 -7.90 -18.93 -6.70
N VAL A 7 -7.73 -18.40 -7.91
CA VAL A 7 -6.61 -17.53 -8.29
C VAL A 7 -7.10 -16.09 -8.27
N GLY A 8 -6.43 -15.21 -7.51
CA GLY A 8 -6.82 -13.80 -7.43
C GLY A 8 -6.46 -13.12 -6.12
N ASP A 9 -6.76 -11.82 -6.02
CA ASP A 9 -6.35 -10.92 -4.92
C ASP A 9 -6.84 -11.35 -3.51
N ASN A 10 -7.74 -12.33 -3.41
CA ASN A 10 -8.23 -12.90 -2.14
C ASN A 10 -7.56 -14.22 -1.74
N ALA A 11 -6.89 -14.91 -2.67
CA ALA A 11 -6.15 -16.12 -2.39
C ALA A 11 -4.66 -15.79 -2.24
N ARG A 12 -4.08 -16.08 -1.08
CA ARG A 12 -2.63 -15.93 -0.84
C ARG A 12 -1.84 -16.98 -1.64
N LYS A 13 -1.83 -16.93 -2.97
CA LYS A 13 -0.93 -17.72 -3.83
C LYS A 13 -0.34 -16.87 -4.96
N GLY A 14 1.00 -16.78 -4.99
CA GLY A 14 1.80 -16.30 -6.13
C GLY A 14 1.70 -14.81 -6.49
N ALA A 15 0.55 -14.36 -6.99
CA ALA A 15 0.37 -13.03 -7.61
C ALA A 15 0.54 -11.88 -6.61
N VAL A 16 0.10 -12.09 -5.36
CA VAL A 16 0.18 -11.08 -4.30
C VAL A 16 1.63 -10.89 -3.79
N LYS A 17 2.50 -11.91 -3.89
CA LYS A 17 3.92 -11.84 -3.45
C LYS A 17 4.76 -10.89 -4.32
N LYS A 18 4.35 -10.68 -5.58
CA LYS A 18 5.00 -9.79 -6.56
C LYS A 18 4.48 -8.35 -6.52
N ARG A 19 3.56 -8.03 -5.61
CA ARG A 19 2.91 -6.71 -5.50
C ARG A 19 3.21 -6.08 -4.14
N SER A 20 3.39 -4.78 -4.13
CA SER A 20 3.51 -3.98 -2.92
C SER A 20 2.38 -2.95 -2.85
N GLN A 21 2.11 -2.38 -1.68
CA GLN A 21 1.16 -1.29 -1.51
C GLN A 21 1.78 -0.11 -0.79
N VAL A 22 1.47 1.09 -1.28
CA VAL A 22 1.92 2.36 -0.72
C VAL A 22 0.72 3.16 -0.22
N LYS A 23 0.90 3.86 0.90
CA LYS A 23 -0.09 4.78 1.45
C LYS A 23 0.04 6.13 0.72
N THR A 24 -1.02 6.52 0.02
CA THR A 24 -1.14 7.79 -0.70
C THR A 24 -2.25 8.64 -0.08
N ARG A 25 -2.30 9.93 -0.42
CA ARG A 25 -3.39 10.82 -0.02
C ARG A 25 -4.15 11.24 -1.27
N LEU A 26 -5.47 11.07 -1.25
CA LEU A 26 -6.35 11.40 -2.36
C LEU A 26 -7.57 12.14 -1.83
N GLY A 27 -7.81 13.36 -2.34
CA GLY A 27 -8.99 14.16 -2.01
C GLY A 27 -9.18 14.41 -0.50
N GLY A 28 -8.09 14.63 0.23
CA GLY A 28 -8.13 14.87 1.68
C GLY A 28 -7.99 13.63 2.57
N ALA A 29 -8.32 12.42 2.07
CA ALA A 29 -8.22 11.16 2.81
C ALA A 29 -7.02 10.29 2.41
N THR A 30 -6.71 9.30 3.24
CA THR A 30 -5.64 8.33 2.94
C THR A 30 -6.18 7.16 2.14
N ALA A 31 -5.48 6.83 1.06
CA ALA A 31 -5.77 5.73 0.14
C ALA A 31 -4.60 4.73 0.12
N TRP A 32 -4.88 3.53 -0.37
CA TRP A 32 -3.85 2.51 -0.62
C TRP A 32 -3.74 2.26 -2.10
N THR A 33 -2.53 2.31 -2.64
CA THR A 33 -2.27 2.04 -4.06
C THR A 33 -1.37 0.82 -4.19
N LYS A 34 -1.77 -0.15 -5.02
CA LYS A 34 -0.96 -1.30 -5.43
C LYS A 34 0.12 -0.83 -6.41
N ARG A 35 1.34 -1.32 -6.22
CA ARG A 35 2.51 -1.13 -7.08
C ARG A 35 3.08 -2.48 -7.49
N SER A 36 3.47 -2.60 -8.76
CA SER A 36 4.20 -3.76 -9.28
C SER A 36 5.62 -3.77 -8.74
N LYS A 37 6.09 -4.89 -8.15
CA LYS A 37 7.49 -5.02 -7.72
C LYS A 37 8.45 -5.12 -8.92
N LYS A 38 7.96 -5.58 -10.07
CA LYS A 38 8.78 -5.78 -11.28
C LYS A 38 8.96 -4.50 -12.07
N SER A 39 7.87 -3.80 -12.39
CA SER A 39 7.89 -2.59 -13.22
C SER A 39 7.83 -1.29 -12.41
N GLY A 40 7.47 -1.32 -11.13
CA GLY A 40 7.31 -0.11 -10.31
C GLY A 40 6.03 0.68 -10.59
N GLU A 41 5.23 0.26 -11.57
CA GLU A 41 4.00 0.93 -11.99
C GLU A 41 2.89 0.81 -10.94
N PHE A 42 2.04 1.82 -10.89
CA PHE A 42 0.81 1.80 -10.09
C PHE A 42 -0.27 1.02 -10.82
N MET A 43 -0.81 -0.02 -10.17
CA MET A 43 -1.77 -0.93 -10.80
C MET A 43 -3.21 -0.63 -10.42
N ALA A 44 -3.47 -0.34 -9.15
CA ALA A 44 -4.83 -0.18 -8.66
C ALA A 44 -4.85 0.65 -7.38
N VAL A 45 -5.89 1.46 -7.22
CA VAL A 45 -6.08 2.31 -6.04
C VAL A 45 -7.35 1.92 -5.30
N LYS A 46 -7.26 1.82 -3.97
CA LYS A 46 -8.41 1.64 -3.09
C LYS A 46 -8.83 3.00 -2.59
N LYS A 47 -9.93 3.50 -3.16
CA LYS A 47 -10.55 4.76 -2.74
C LYS A 47 -11.19 4.59 -1.35
N PRO A 48 -11.14 5.61 -0.50
CA PRO A 48 -11.88 5.60 0.75
C PRO A 48 -13.38 5.73 0.48
N ALA A 49 -14.22 5.07 1.28
CA ALA A 49 -15.68 5.13 1.12
C ALA A 49 -16.26 6.52 1.40
N LYS A 50 -15.59 7.32 2.25
CA LYS A 50 -15.88 8.73 2.49
C LYS A 50 -14.57 9.52 2.41
N LYS A 51 -14.59 10.74 1.86
CA LYS A 51 -13.41 11.63 1.72
C LYS A 51 -12.75 11.98 3.06
N THR A 52 -13.40 11.69 4.18
CA THR A 52 -12.89 11.92 5.55
C THR A 52 -12.29 10.68 6.21
N LYS A 53 -12.50 9.48 5.66
CA LYS A 53 -12.04 8.21 6.27
C LYS A 53 -10.86 7.61 5.51
N ALA A 54 -10.01 6.87 6.23
CA ALA A 54 -8.92 6.12 5.62
C ALA A 54 -9.44 4.88 4.86
N ALA A 55 -8.90 4.62 3.67
CA ALA A 55 -9.17 3.37 2.97
C ALA A 55 -8.54 2.18 3.72
N LYS A 56 -9.20 1.02 3.66
CA LYS A 56 -8.64 -0.24 4.16
C LYS A 56 -7.55 -0.74 3.20
N LYS A 57 -6.49 -1.32 3.76
CA LYS A 57 -5.39 -1.94 3.00
C LYS A 57 -5.91 -3.04 2.08
N PHE A 58 -5.18 -3.30 0.99
CA PHE A 58 -5.39 -4.52 0.22
C PHE A 58 -5.00 -5.72 1.08
N LYS A 59 -5.90 -6.71 1.18
CA LYS A 59 -5.61 -7.95 1.90
C LYS A 59 -4.46 -8.68 1.20
N GLY A 60 -3.52 -9.20 1.99
CA GLY A 60 -2.39 -9.99 1.49
C GLY A 60 -1.24 -9.22 0.83
N VAL A 61 -1.40 -7.96 0.43
CA VAL A 61 -0.35 -7.19 -0.26
C VAL A 61 0.67 -6.62 0.74
N ARG A 62 1.98 -6.75 0.47
CA ARG A 62 3.05 -6.21 1.34
C ARG A 62 2.99 -4.69 1.40
N VAL A 63 2.94 -4.11 2.59
CA VAL A 63 3.08 -2.65 2.76
C VAL A 63 4.54 -2.25 2.60
N GLU A 64 4.79 -1.22 1.79
CA GLU A 64 6.13 -0.63 1.68
C GLU A 64 6.44 0.16 2.96
N LYS A 65 7.61 -0.12 3.58
CA LYS A 65 8.13 0.73 4.64
C LYS A 65 8.46 2.08 4.01
N ARG A 66 7.75 3.15 4.38
CA ARG A 66 8.24 4.50 4.15
C ARG A 66 9.56 4.58 4.91
N GLY A 67 10.68 4.74 4.19
CA GLY A 67 11.99 4.92 4.81
C GLY A 67 11.83 5.89 5.97
N ALA A 68 12.25 5.47 7.17
CA ALA A 68 12.23 6.34 8.32
C ALA A 68 12.93 7.63 7.91
N LYS A 69 12.17 8.73 7.75
CA LYS A 69 12.78 10.04 7.62
C LYS A 69 13.64 10.16 8.86
N LYS A 70 14.97 10.07 8.72
CA LYS A 70 15.92 10.45 9.76
C LYS A 70 15.39 11.78 10.29
N LYS A 71 14.85 11.79 11.51
CA LYS A 71 14.54 13.05 12.18
C LYS A 71 15.90 13.71 12.32
N LYS A 72 16.24 14.63 11.43
CA LYS A 72 17.41 15.50 11.59
C LYS A 72 17.10 16.26 12.87
N ALA A 73 17.72 15.83 13.98
CA ALA A 73 17.62 16.51 15.25
C ALA A 73 18.02 17.97 14.98
N ARG A 74 17.06 18.88 15.07
CA ARG A 74 17.36 20.31 15.15
C ARG A 74 17.92 20.53 16.56
N ALA A 75 19.20 20.26 16.75
CA ALA A 75 19.94 20.78 17.88
C ALA A 75 20.27 22.25 17.58
N GLY A 76 19.23 23.09 17.59
CA GLY A 76 19.37 24.53 17.72
C GLY A 76 19.47 24.82 19.22
N GLY A 77 20.65 24.59 19.79
CA GLY A 77 20.98 25.00 21.15
C GLY A 77 21.36 26.47 21.14
N ARG A 78 20.51 27.26 21.80
CA ARG A 78 20.70 28.67 22.15
C ARG A 78 22.14 28.92 22.62
N ARG A 79 22.80 29.93 22.04
CA ARG A 79 23.92 30.64 22.67
C ARG A 79 23.35 31.73 23.53
#